data_AF-A0A1I1FPU1-F1
#
_entry.id   AF-A0A1I1FPU1-F1
#
_cell.length_a   1.000
_cell.length_b   1.000
_cell.length_c   1.000
_cell.angle_alpha   90.00
_cell.angle_beta   90.00
_cell.angle_gamma   90.00
#
_symmetry.space_group_name_H-M   'P 1'
#
loop_
_entity.id
_entity.type
_entity.pdbx_description
1 polymer ?
#
loop_
_entity_poly.entity_id
_entity_poly.type
_entity_poly.pdbx_seq_one_letter_code
_entity_poly.pdbx_strand_id
1 'polypeptide(L)' 'MRRKTRTSAWSADATRFATAAGLAILLTGCAATMGGGDAGCASYAEARLARPPAETVGAVPPDWADWIADLDDRMTGSCR' A
#
# COMPACT_ATOMS: atom_id res chain seq x y z
N MET A 1 45.20 -6.44 23.52
CA MET A 1 43.75 -6.66 23.73
C MET A 1 42.86 -5.48 23.33
N ARG A 2 43.19 -4.21 23.63
CA ARG A 2 42.39 -3.00 23.28
C ARG A 2 42.02 -2.80 21.80
N ARG A 3 42.85 -3.25 20.85
CA ARG A 3 42.58 -3.08 19.40
C ARG A 3 41.41 -3.94 18.93
N LYS A 4 41.30 -5.18 19.44
CA LYS A 4 40.28 -6.16 19.06
C LYS A 4 38.89 -5.71 19.51
N THR A 5 38.76 -5.20 20.74
CA THR A 5 37.51 -4.63 21.28
C THR A 5 37.04 -3.38 20.52
N ARG A 6 37.95 -2.53 20.04
CA ARG A 6 37.60 -1.33 19.26
C ARG A 6 37.06 -1.71 17.86
N THR A 7 37.61 -2.76 17.24
CA THR A 7 37.09 -3.27 15.96
C THR A 7 35.71 -3.91 16.12
N SER A 8 35.50 -4.70 17.18
CA SER A 8 34.18 -5.31 17.49
C SER A 8 33.08 -4.27 17.70
N ALA A 9 33.39 -3.21 18.44
CA ALA A 9 32.45 -2.11 18.67
C ALA A 9 32.10 -1.38 17.36
N TRP A 10 33.11 -1.06 16.54
CA TRP A 10 32.90 -0.39 15.26
C TRP A 10 32.05 -1.22 14.28
N SER A 11 32.26 -2.54 14.21
CA SER A 11 31.44 -3.43 13.39
C SER A 11 29.99 -3.48 13.86
N ALA A 12 29.75 -3.54 15.17
CA ALA A 12 28.39 -3.56 15.73
C ALA A 12 27.62 -2.26 15.44
N ASP A 13 28.27 -1.10 15.56
CA ASP A 13 27.65 0.18 15.26
C ASP A 13 27.40 0.36 13.75
N ALA A 14 28.32 -0.11 12.90
CA ALA A 14 28.10 -0.11 11.45
C ALA A 14 26.88 -0.95 11.04
N THR A 15 26.69 -2.13 11.65
CA THR A 15 25.50 -2.97 11.40
C THR A 15 24.21 -2.30 11.87
N ARG A 16 24.22 -1.63 13.03
CA ARG A 16 23.07 -0.87 13.54
C ARG A 16 22.73 0.33 12.65
N PHE A 17 23.72 1.08 12.17
CA PHE A 17 23.50 2.17 11.23
C PHE A 17 22.98 1.69 9.88
N ALA A 18 23.52 0.60 9.35
CA ALA A 18 23.05 0.04 8.07
C ALA A 18 21.60 -0.47 8.16
N THR A 19 21.24 -1.15 9.26
CA THR A 19 19.87 -1.61 9.49
C THR A 19 18.90 -0.46 9.72
N ALA A 20 19.28 0.54 10.52
CA ALA A 20 18.46 1.73 10.75
C ALA A 20 18.25 2.55 9.47
N ALA A 21 19.29 2.72 8.65
CA ALA A 21 19.20 3.43 7.37
C ALA A 21 18.31 2.68 6.37
N GLY A 22 18.46 1.35 6.26
CA GLY A 22 17.60 0.53 5.40
C GLY A 22 16.13 0.60 5.81
N LEU A 23 15.83 0.49 7.11
CA LEU A 23 14.48 0.67 7.65
C LEU A 23 13.93 2.07 7.39
N ALA A 24 14.72 3.12 7.61
CA ALA A 24 14.30 4.50 7.37
C ALA A 24 13.96 4.75 5.89
N ILE A 25 14.71 4.17 4.96
CA ILE A 25 14.45 4.29 3.51
C ILE A 25 13.15 3.56 3.13
N LEU A 26 12.93 2.35 3.65
CA LEU A 26 11.70 1.59 3.39
C LEU A 26 10.46 2.27 3.99
N LEU A 27 10.59 2.78 5.22
CA LEU A 27 9.49 3.43 5.93
C LEU A 27 9.16 4.81 5.37
N THR A 28 10.16 5.59 4.93
CA THR A 28 9.90 6.87 4.24
C THR A 28 9.28 6.65 2.87
N GLY A 29 9.67 5.59 2.15
CA GLY A 29 8.99 5.18 0.91
C GLY A 29 7.52 4.83 1.14
N CYS A 30 7.22 4.01 2.14
CA CYS A 30 5.85 3.64 2.51
C CYS A 30 5.00 4.85 2.97
N ALA A 31 5.58 5.74 3.78
CA ALA A 31 4.92 6.96 4.22
C ALA A 31 4.67 7.95 3.06
N ALA A 32 5.59 8.04 2.09
CA ALA A 32 5.39 8.86 0.89
C ALA A 32 4.29 8.30 -0.01
N THR A 33 4.14 6.97 -0.12
CA THR A 33 3.03 6.35 -0.85
C THR A 33 1.69 6.48 -0.12
N MET A 34 1.69 6.49 1.22
CA MET A 34 0.48 6.72 2.02
C MET A 34 0.10 8.20 2.18
N GLY A 35 1.03 9.13 1.97
CA GLY A 35 0.89 10.55 2.31
C GLY A 35 -0.18 11.33 1.54
N GLY A 36 -0.78 10.73 0.50
CA GLY A 36 -1.88 11.35 -0.25
C GLY A 36 -3.28 11.05 0.29
N GLY A 37 -3.45 10.02 1.15
CA GLY A 37 -4.78 9.57 1.61
C GLY A 37 -5.75 9.10 0.51
N ASP A 38 -5.36 9.23 -0.75
CA ASP A 38 -6.21 9.07 -1.94
C ASP A 38 -5.84 7.84 -2.76
N ALA A 39 -4.75 7.12 -2.45
CA ALA A 39 -4.27 6.00 -3.26
C ALA A 39 -5.36 4.94 -3.51
N GLY A 40 -6.22 4.68 -2.51
CA GLY A 40 -7.38 3.80 -2.65
C GLY A 40 -8.45 4.38 -3.59
N CYS A 41 -8.71 5.69 -3.51
CA CYS A 41 -9.67 6.38 -4.36
C CYS A 41 -9.17 6.58 -5.79
N ALA A 42 -7.87 6.82 -5.99
CA ALA A 42 -7.23 6.83 -7.29
C ALA A 42 -7.30 5.43 -7.92
N SER A 43 -6.96 4.38 -7.18
CA SER A 43 -7.09 3.00 -7.66
C SER A 43 -8.55 2.64 -8.00
N TYR A 44 -9.50 3.13 -7.20
CA TYR A 44 -10.94 2.96 -7.47
C TYR A 44 -11.38 3.69 -8.75
N ALA A 45 -10.91 4.92 -8.97
CA ALA A 45 -11.20 5.68 -10.19
C ALA A 45 -10.70 4.92 -11.44
N GLU A 46 -9.48 4.40 -11.41
CA GLU A 46 -8.93 3.59 -12.51
C GLU A 46 -9.74 2.30 -12.73
N ALA A 47 -10.09 1.59 -11.65
CA ALA A 47 -10.92 0.38 -11.73
C ALA A 47 -12.29 0.66 -12.36
N ARG A 48 -12.88 1.83 -12.08
CA ARG A 48 -14.18 2.22 -12.63
C ARG A 48 -14.12 2.53 -14.13
N LEU A 49 -13.00 3.04 -14.63
CA LEU A 49 -12.78 3.22 -16.07
C LEU A 49 -12.69 1.87 -16.80
N ALA A 50 -12.16 0.84 -16.16
CA ALA A 50 -12.05 -0.50 -16.70
C ALA A 50 -13.27 -1.40 -16.39
N ARG A 51 -14.33 -0.85 -15.80
CA ARG A 51 -15.49 -1.64 -15.35
C ARG A 51 -16.21 -2.28 -16.55
N PRO A 52 -16.52 -3.59 -16.50
CA PRO A 52 -17.33 -4.22 -17.52
C PRO A 52 -18.71 -3.56 -17.68
N PRO A 53 -19.35 -3.69 -18.85
CA PRO A 53 -20.73 -3.22 -19.07
C PRO A 53 -21.70 -3.79 -18.04
N ALA A 54 -22.78 -3.06 -17.75
CA ALA A 54 -23.77 -3.47 -16.76
C ALA A 54 -24.41 -4.82 -17.12
N GLU A 55 -24.57 -5.11 -18.41
CA GLU A 55 -25.07 -6.38 -18.92
C GLU A 55 -24.13 -7.55 -18.55
N THR A 56 -22.81 -7.33 -18.60
CA THR A 56 -21.81 -8.32 -18.18
C THR A 56 -21.85 -8.55 -16.68
N VAL A 57 -22.06 -7.50 -15.89
CA VAL A 57 -22.26 -7.63 -14.43
C VAL A 57 -23.57 -8.36 -14.13
N GLY A 58 -24.65 -8.11 -14.88
CA GLY A 58 -25.92 -8.82 -14.73
C GLY A 58 -25.86 -10.31 -15.10
N ALA A 59 -24.78 -10.76 -15.74
CA ALA A 59 -24.56 -12.16 -16.08
C ALA A 59 -23.86 -12.96 -14.96
N VAL A 60 -23.33 -12.31 -13.91
CA VAL A 60 -22.85 -13.02 -12.72
C VAL A 60 -24.03 -13.42 -11.82
N PRO A 61 -23.88 -14.39 -10.91
CA PRO A 61 -24.95 -14.75 -9.99
C PRO A 61 -25.50 -13.54 -9.22
N PRO A 62 -26.81 -13.47 -8.92
CA PRO A 62 -27.45 -12.25 -8.42
C PRO A 62 -26.83 -11.70 -7.12
N ASP A 63 -26.45 -12.57 -6.19
CA ASP A 63 -25.79 -12.20 -4.95
C ASP A 63 -24.45 -11.48 -5.17
N TRP A 64 -23.70 -11.90 -6.19
CA TRP A 64 -22.47 -11.23 -6.60
C TRP A 64 -22.74 -9.91 -7.32
N ALA A 65 -23.76 -9.83 -8.18
CA ALA A 65 -24.14 -8.59 -8.85
C ALA A 65 -24.54 -7.50 -7.84
N ASP A 66 -25.35 -7.88 -6.84
CA ASP A 66 -25.77 -7.01 -5.75
C ASP A 66 -24.58 -6.56 -4.90
N TRP A 67 -23.66 -7.48 -4.58
CA TRP A 67 -22.45 -7.14 -3.84
C TRP A 67 -21.53 -6.18 -4.61
N ILE A 68 -21.37 -6.35 -5.93
CA ILE A 68 -20.60 -5.43 -6.78
C ILE A 68 -21.23 -4.04 -6.78
N ALA A 69 -22.56 -3.94 -6.87
CA ALA A 69 -23.27 -2.67 -6.86
C ALA A 69 -23.13 -1.96 -5.50
N ASP A 70 -23.32 -2.67 -4.39
CA ASP A 70 -23.14 -2.11 -3.04
C ASP A 70 -21.70 -1.63 -2.80
N LEU A 71 -20.70 -2.39 -3.26
CA LEU A 71 -19.30 -1.99 -3.15
C LEU A 71 -19.03 -0.70 -3.93
N ASP A 72 -19.53 -0.60 -5.16
CA ASP A 72 -19.38 0.57 -6.02
C ASP A 72 -20.01 1.82 -5.40
N ASP A 73 -21.20 1.69 -4.79
CA ASP A 73 -21.88 2.79 -4.11
C ASP A 73 -21.11 3.25 -2.86
N ARG A 74 -20.66 2.31 -2.01
CA ARG A 74 -19.87 2.64 -0.80
C ARG A 74 -18.54 3.30 -1.15
N MET A 75 -17.85 2.82 -2.18
CA MET A 75 -16.60 3.43 -2.66
C MET A 75 -16.84 4.79 -3.28
N THR A 76 -17.89 4.96 -4.12
CA THR A 76 -18.27 6.27 -4.68
C THR A 76 -18.61 7.28 -3.60
N GLY A 77 -19.31 6.86 -2.54
CA GLY A 77 -19.64 7.73 -1.41
C GLY A 77 -18.42 8.12 -0.58
N SER A 78 -17.42 7.25 -0.47
CA SER A 78 -16.20 7.49 0.34
C SER A 78 -15.11 8.26 -0.41
N CYS A 79 -15.08 8.16 -1.74
CA CYS A 79 -14.02 8.70 -2.60
C CYS A 79 -14.40 9.97 -3.37
N ARG A 80 -15.54 10.59 -3.04
CA ARG A 80 -15.98 11.89 -3.55
C ARG A 80 -15.65 12.98 -2.55
#